data_AF-A0A9X9LTA0-F1
#
_entry.id   AF-A0A9X9LTA0-F1
#
_cell.length_a   1.000
_cell.length_b   1.000
_cell.length_c   1.000
_cell.angle_alpha   90.00
_cell.angle_beta   90.00
_cell.angle_gamma   90.00
#
_symmetry.space_group_name_H-M   'P 1'
#
loop_
_entity.id
_entity.type
_entity.pdbx_description
1 polymer ?
#
loop_
_entity_poly.entity_id
_entity_poly.type
_entity_poly.pdbx_seq_one_letter_code
_entity_poly.pdbx_strand_id
1 'polypeptide(L)' 'MGIGTGQKGKPHKRCLGKAGGVSNVAQHAVGTMETNEGRGRFLLREFMCMSSTLGAQRARRAS' A
#
# COMPACT_ATOMS: atom_id res chain seq x y z
N MET A 1 -16.25 2.09 -19.47
CA MET A 1 -16.03 2.77 -18.18
C MET A 1 -16.91 2.11 -17.14
N GLY A 2 -16.33 1.64 -16.04
CA GLY A 2 -17.09 0.99 -14.97
C GLY A 2 -16.15 0.32 -13.99
N ILE A 3 -15.47 1.11 -13.15
CA ILE A 3 -14.75 0.58 -11.99
C ILE A 3 -15.83 0.15 -10.99
N GLY A 4 -16.29 -1.09 -11.12
CA GLY A 4 -17.29 -1.69 -10.24
C GLY A 4 -16.85 -1.53 -8.81
N THR A 5 -17.70 -0.90 -8.00
CA THR A 5 -17.48 -0.70 -6.56
C THR A 5 -17.58 -2.04 -5.83
N GLY A 6 -16.53 -2.85 -5.92
CA GLY A 6 -16.30 -3.92 -4.95
C GLY A 6 -16.04 -3.28 -3.60
N GLN A 7 -16.98 -3.41 -2.66
CA GLN A 7 -16.79 -2.94 -1.28
C GLN A 7 -15.77 -3.81 -0.52
N LYS A 8 -15.48 -5.02 -1.03
CA LYS A 8 -14.53 -5.98 -0.44
C LYS A 8 -13.11 -5.66 -0.90
N GLY A 9 -12.19 -5.44 0.04
CA GLY A 9 -10.78 -5.19 -0.24
C GLY A 9 -10.38 -3.74 -0.48
N LYS A 10 -11.25 -2.76 -0.21
CA LYS A 10 -10.84 -1.34 -0.24
C LYS A 10 -9.82 -1.06 0.88
N PRO A 11 -8.66 -0.47 0.56
CA PRO A 11 -7.69 -0.10 1.59
C PRO A 11 -8.29 0.95 2.53
N HIS A 12 -7.91 0.88 3.81
CA HIS A 12 -8.32 1.88 4.79
C HIS A 12 -7.83 3.27 4.34
N LYS A 13 -8.66 4.32 4.50
CA LYS A 13 -8.34 5.67 3.97
C LYS A 13 -6.97 6.20 4.40
N ARG A 14 -6.46 5.78 5.56
CA ARG A 14 -5.13 6.14 6.08
C ARG A 14 -3.97 5.65 5.20
N CYS A 15 -4.15 4.58 4.44
CA CYS A 15 -3.12 3.99 3.57
C CYS A 15 -3.11 4.61 2.17
N LEU A 16 -4.08 5.48 1.85
CA LEU A 16 -4.11 6.13 0.55
C LEU A 16 -2.93 7.12 0.42
N GLY A 17 -2.20 7.03 -0.69
CA GLY A 17 -1.09 7.93 -1.01
C GLY A 17 0.22 7.64 -0.26
N LYS A 18 0.27 6.56 0.53
CA LYS A 18 1.51 6.11 1.16
C LYS A 18 2.34 5.31 0.16
N ALA A 19 3.64 5.59 0.13
CA ALA A 19 4.62 4.77 -0.57
C ALA A 19 5.19 3.75 0.41
N GLY A 20 5.36 2.51 -0.04
CA GLY A 20 5.90 1.42 0.75
C GLY A 20 6.61 0.40 -0.14
N GLY A 21 7.37 -0.49 0.48
CA GLY A 21 7.94 -1.65 -0.20
C GLY A 21 6.94 -2.79 -0.29
N VAL A 22 7.07 -3.67 -1.28
CA VAL A 22 6.29 -4.91 -1.36
C VAL A 22 6.97 -5.98 -0.51
N SER A 23 6.26 -6.59 0.44
CA SER A 23 6.74 -7.69 1.29
C SER A 23 6.27 -9.07 0.82
N ASN A 24 5.01 -9.17 0.37
CA ASN A 24 4.39 -10.43 -0.06
C ASN A 24 3.45 -10.18 -1.24
N VAL A 25 3.25 -11.18 -2.09
CA VAL A 25 2.32 -11.13 -3.23
C VAL A 25 1.42 -12.36 -3.17
N ALA A 26 0.12 -12.12 -3.05
CA ALA A 26 -0.94 -13.11 -3.19
C ALA A 26 -1.67 -12.92 -4.52
N GLN A 27 -2.50 -13.89 -4.91
CA GLN A 27 -3.18 -13.90 -6.21
C GLN A 27 -3.98 -12.62 -6.52
N HIS A 28 -4.62 -12.01 -5.52
CA HIS A 28 -5.42 -10.79 -5.68
C HIS A 28 -5.05 -9.67 -4.70
N ALA A 29 -4.00 -9.87 -3.90
CA ALA A 29 -3.58 -8.95 -2.86
C ALA A 29 -2.05 -8.81 -2.82
N VAL A 30 -1.57 -7.66 -2.36
CA VAL A 30 -0.15 -7.40 -2.15
C VAL A 30 0.04 -6.94 -0.70
N GLY A 31 0.96 -7.59 0.00
CA GLY A 31 1.49 -7.13 1.28
C GLY A 31 2.47 -5.99 1.02
N THR A 32 2.21 -4.82 1.60
CA THR A 32 3.08 -3.65 1.52
C THR A 32 3.54 -3.23 2.91
N MET A 33 4.83 -2.95 3.04
CA MET A 33 5.46 -2.41 4.23
C MET A 33 5.41 -0.89 4.20
N GLU A 34 4.70 -0.31 5.16
CA GLU A 34 4.58 1.13 5.35
C GLU A 34 5.23 1.55 6.68
N THR A 35 6.09 2.56 6.63
CA THR A 35 6.57 3.24 7.83
C THR A 35 5.59 4.33 8.22
N ASN A 36 5.05 4.24 9.42
CA ASN A 36 4.18 5.26 10.00
C ASN A 36 4.89 5.94 11.18
N GLU A 37 4.90 7.26 11.18
CA GLU A 37 5.36 8.04 12.33
C GLU A 37 4.20 8.29 13.30
N GLY A 38 4.41 8.03 14.59
CA GLY A 38 3.47 8.36 15.65
C GLY A 38 4.21 8.68 16.94
N ARG A 39 3.87 9.83 17.55
CA ARG A 39 4.50 10.30 18.81
C ARG A 39 6.04 10.28 18.76
N GLY A 40 6.61 10.72 17.64
CA GLY A 40 8.07 10.77 17.43
C GLY A 40 8.76 9.42 17.25
N ARG A 41 8.02 8.35 16.98
CA ARG A 41 8.56 7.01 16.70
C ARG A 41 8.10 6.52 15.33
N PHE A 42 9.01 5.90 14.60
CA PHE A 42 8.70 5.20 13.35
C PHE A 42 8.34 3.75 13.64
N LEU A 43 7.18 3.33 13.16
CA LEU A 43 6.71 1.95 13.24
C LEU A 43 6.55 1.41 11.82
N LEU A 44 7.28 0.34 11.53
CA LEU A 44 7.09 -0.44 10.31
C LEU A 44 5.87 -1.35 10.49
N ARG A 45 4.91 -1.27 9.58
CA ARG A 45 3.70 -2.10 9.59
C ARG A 45 3.46 -2.68 8.21
N GLU A 46 3.06 -3.94 8.19
CA GLU A 46 2.61 -4.61 6.97
C GLU A 46 1.09 -4.43 6.80
N PHE A 47 0.67 -4.15 5.58
CA PHE A 47 -0.74 -4.04 5.20
C PHE A 47 -1.01 -4.84 3.93
N MET A 48 -2.14 -5.55 3.88
CA MET A 48 -2.63 -6.22 2.68
C MET A 48 -3.58 -5.30 1.91
N CYS A 49 -3.24 -4.96 0.67
CA CYS A 49 -4.09 -4.19 -0.23
C CYS A 49 -4.40 -5.00 -1.49
N MET A 50 -5.50 -4.66 -2.18
CA MET A 50 -5.81 -5.29 -3.46
C MET A 50 -4.82 -4.82 -4.52
N SER A 51 -4.32 -5.75 -5.34
CA SER A 51 -3.36 -5.43 -6.40
C SER A 51 -3.91 -4.38 -7.38
N SER A 52 -5.22 -4.36 -7.59
CA SER A 52 -5.93 -3.38 -8.42
C SER A 52 -5.92 -1.94 -7.87
N THR A 53 -5.48 -1.75 -6.62
CA THR A 53 -5.41 -0.46 -5.95
C THR A 53 -3.98 0.07 -5.79
N LEU A 54 -2.97 -0.73 -6.15
CA LEU A 54 -1.57 -0.36 -6.01
C LEU A 54 -1.07 0.38 -7.26
N GLY A 55 -0.51 1.56 -7.07
CA GLY A 55 0.21 2.30 -8.12
C GLY A 55 1.70 2.00 -8.08
N ALA A 56 2.34 1.90 -9.24
CA ALA A 56 3.80 1.82 -9.32
C ALA A 56 4.40 3.23 -9.19
N GLN A 57 5.41 3.38 -8.32
CA GLN A 57 6.18 4.63 -8.22
C GLN A 57 7.60 4.39 -8.73
N ARG A 58 8.11 5.35 -9.52
CA ARG A 58 9.49 5.29 -10.01
C ARG A 58 10.43 5.73 -8.88
N ALA A 59 11.19 4.79 -8.31
CA ALA A 59 12.22 5.11 -7.35
C ALA A 59 13.32 5.96 -8.03
N ARG A 60 13.56 7.17 -7.53
CA ARG A 60 14.77 7.92 -7.87
C ARG A 60 15.88 7.40 -6.97
N ARG A 61 16.89 6.76 -7.57
CA ARG A 61 18.14 6.47 -6.87
C ARG A 61 18.88 7.80 -6.73
N ALA A 62 19.22 8.19 -5.50
CA ALA A 62 20.21 9.23 -5.29
C ALA A 62 21.57 8.66 -5.75
N SER A 63 22.24 9.38 -6.65
CA SER A 63 23.61 9.09 -7.11
C SER A 63 24.62 9.70 -6.17
#